data_AF-A0A1M6LXV2-F1
#
_entry.id   AF-A0A1M6LXV2-F1
#
_cell.length_a   1.000
_cell.length_b   1.000
_cell.length_c   1.000
_cell.angle_alpha   90.00
_cell.angle_beta   90.00
_cell.angle_gamma   90.00
#
_symmetry.space_group_name_H-M   'P 1'
#
loop_
_entity.id
_entity.type
_entity.pdbx_description
1 polymer ?
#
loop_
_entity_poly.entity_id
_entity_poly.type
_entity_poly.pdbx_seq_one_letter_code
_entity_poly.pdbx_strand_id
1 'polypeptide(L)'
;MNIRSKRRLQINIGIFCSLALLSTSVPVLATDTGNLENQSSSLQQQLQGINGEILDMSTEIANIEIQVEDTNNAIISTQEQLSIIQNDEARQYQEMKSRIQYMYENGNTSLLEMLFSSKNISEFLNSADFIESISSYDREKLVELQTTCSTIEKQQDNLSEQKASLEAMQSELQTKQDSLNQKAAATSTDINAVNAQIAQIKTAQLQENQAKEAQARAAAQSNKTAQETASTQGAPAQETVSQQTPEEPAAPAPEVPSEEAPSDSSGNSDYTGSDDPLTPGKGVVYFNGHRETYYSENVLPGTGLNIPGRHVAADGTIRDADNYICVASSDYEKGTIVETSLGMGKVYDSGCASGTIDIYTNW
;
A
#
# COMPACT_ATOMS: atom_id res chain seq x y z
N MET A 1 -26.39 66.53 -23.60
CA MET A 1 -25.12 66.28 -24.33
C MET A 1 -25.39 65.18 -25.37
N ASN A 2 -24.95 65.19 -26.64
CA ASN A 2 -23.70 65.65 -27.29
C ASN A 2 -22.47 64.77 -26.93
N ILE A 3 -21.64 64.28 -27.88
CA ILE A 3 -21.77 64.23 -29.35
C ILE A 3 -20.92 63.08 -29.94
N ARG A 4 -21.16 62.75 -31.22
CA ARG A 4 -20.52 61.67 -32.01
C ARG A 4 -19.03 61.91 -32.36
N SER A 5 -18.23 60.84 -32.46
CA SER A 5 -17.06 60.71 -33.37
C SER A 5 -16.47 59.30 -33.25
N LYS A 6 -16.12 58.51 -34.29
CA LYS A 6 -16.21 58.65 -35.77
C LYS A 6 -16.40 57.25 -36.40
N ARG A 7 -16.48 57.15 -37.74
CA ARG A 7 -16.87 55.94 -38.51
C ARG A 7 -16.06 55.86 -39.82
N ARG A 8 -15.95 54.68 -40.42
CA ARG A 8 -15.21 54.34 -41.68
C ARG A 8 -13.70 54.13 -41.42
N LEU A 9 -12.98 53.28 -42.16
CA LEU A 9 -13.13 52.87 -43.56
C LEU A 9 -13.34 51.36 -43.78
N GLN A 10 -13.90 50.99 -44.93
CA GLN A 10 -13.94 49.62 -45.48
C GLN A 10 -12.77 49.43 -46.45
N ILE A 11 -12.47 48.17 -46.81
CA ILE A 11 -12.44 47.74 -48.22
C ILE A 11 -12.55 46.20 -48.25
N ASN A 12 -13.24 45.68 -49.27
CA ASN A 12 -13.40 44.24 -49.49
C ASN A 12 -12.22 43.71 -50.33
N ILE A 13 -12.05 42.39 -50.41
CA ILE A 13 -12.02 41.60 -51.66
C ILE A 13 -11.72 40.13 -51.31
N GLY A 14 -12.40 39.22 -52.01
CA GLY A 14 -12.01 37.81 -52.12
C GLY A 14 -12.14 37.38 -53.58
N ILE A 15 -12.47 36.11 -53.81
CA ILE A 15 -12.72 35.47 -55.13
C ILE A 15 -11.44 35.11 -55.93
N PHE A 16 -11.58 34.07 -56.76
CA PHE A 16 -10.73 33.68 -57.91
C PHE A 16 -9.47 32.81 -57.70
N CYS A 17 -9.65 31.66 -57.03
CA CYS A 17 -8.93 30.44 -57.42
C CYS A 17 -9.55 29.81 -58.69
N SER A 18 -9.41 30.45 -59.86
CA SER A 18 -9.77 29.81 -61.14
C SER A 18 -9.11 30.47 -62.37
N LEU A 19 -7.91 30.03 -62.73
CA LEU A 19 -7.52 29.90 -64.14
C LEU A 19 -6.32 28.94 -64.27
N ALA A 20 -6.42 27.98 -65.18
CA ALA A 20 -5.25 27.26 -65.68
C ALA A 20 -4.81 27.92 -66.99
N LEU A 21 -3.50 28.09 -67.20
CA LEU A 21 -2.78 27.74 -68.44
C LEU A 21 -1.33 28.26 -68.48
N LEU A 22 -0.50 27.48 -69.16
CA LEU A 22 0.76 27.83 -69.84
C LEU A 22 1.99 28.22 -69.01
N SER A 23 3.03 27.42 -69.20
CA SER A 23 4.40 27.61 -68.77
C SER A 23 5.13 28.73 -69.55
N THR A 24 5.78 29.64 -68.83
CA THR A 24 6.98 30.34 -69.30
C THR A 24 8.03 30.34 -68.18
N SER A 25 9.29 30.06 -68.54
CA SER A 25 10.37 29.89 -67.56
C SER A 25 10.89 31.24 -67.07
N VAL A 26 10.74 31.53 -65.78
CA VAL A 26 11.39 32.66 -65.12
C VAL A 26 12.74 32.21 -64.56
N PRO A 27 13.86 32.91 -64.80
CA PRO A 27 15.15 32.54 -64.22
C PRO A 27 15.13 32.73 -62.70
N VAL A 28 15.50 31.68 -61.96
CA VAL A 28 15.62 31.72 -60.50
C VAL A 28 16.83 32.58 -60.12
N LEU A 29 16.59 33.75 -59.54
CA LEU A 29 17.61 34.50 -58.83
C LEU A 29 17.86 33.84 -57.48
N ALA A 30 19.06 33.29 -57.30
CA ALA A 30 19.46 32.59 -56.07
C ALA A 30 19.87 33.59 -54.96
N THR A 31 18.89 34.28 -54.37
CA THR A 31 19.11 35.27 -53.29
C THR A 31 18.33 35.02 -51.99
N ASP A 32 17.52 33.96 -51.91
CA ASP A 32 16.78 33.59 -50.68
C ASP A 32 17.03 32.15 -50.18
N THR A 33 17.82 31.32 -50.87
CA THR A 33 18.11 29.93 -50.42
C THR A 33 18.76 29.89 -49.04
N GLY A 34 19.82 30.67 -48.81
CA GLY A 34 20.45 30.77 -47.49
C GLY A 34 19.56 31.40 -46.41
N ASN A 35 18.51 32.13 -46.79
CA ASN A 35 17.52 32.69 -45.87
C ASN A 35 16.53 31.59 -45.45
N LEU A 36 16.06 30.80 -46.42
CA LEU A 36 15.20 29.64 -46.24
C LEU A 36 15.90 28.48 -45.50
N GLU A 37 17.20 28.24 -45.73
CA GLU A 37 17.97 27.22 -45.00
C GLU A 37 18.17 27.61 -43.53
N ASN A 38 18.45 28.89 -43.24
CA ASN A 38 18.50 29.40 -41.86
C ASN A 38 17.13 29.34 -41.17
N GLN A 39 16.04 29.66 -41.88
CA GLN A 39 14.68 29.51 -41.36
C GLN A 39 14.32 28.03 -41.12
N SER A 40 14.67 27.13 -42.04
CA SER A 40 14.46 25.68 -41.92
C SER A 40 15.22 25.10 -40.72
N SER A 41 16.50 25.45 -40.55
CA SER A 41 17.32 25.04 -39.41
C SER A 41 16.76 25.58 -38.08
N SER A 42 16.35 26.84 -38.04
CA SER A 42 15.70 27.46 -36.86
C SER A 42 14.38 26.78 -36.50
N LEU A 43 13.53 26.48 -37.49
CA LEU A 43 12.28 25.73 -37.30
C LEU A 43 12.55 24.29 -36.83
N GLN A 44 13.59 23.63 -37.34
CA GLN A 44 13.96 22.27 -36.96
C GLN A 44 14.51 22.22 -35.52
N GLN A 45 15.29 23.22 -35.09
CA GLN A 45 15.70 23.39 -33.70
C GLN A 45 14.52 23.71 -32.78
N GLN A 46 13.59 24.57 -33.20
CA GLN A 46 12.36 24.85 -32.45
C GLN A 46 11.50 23.58 -32.28
N LEU A 47 11.36 22.76 -33.33
CA LEU A 47 10.62 21.50 -33.29
C LEU A 47 11.30 20.47 -32.37
N GLN A 48 12.63 20.38 -32.38
CA GLN A 48 13.37 19.57 -31.40
C GLN A 48 13.17 20.06 -29.95
N GLY A 49 13.22 21.37 -29.71
CA GLY A 49 12.94 21.96 -28.39
C GLY A 49 11.52 21.67 -27.91
N ILE A 50 10.53 21.86 -28.78
CA ILE A 50 9.11 21.54 -28.54
C ILE A 50 8.93 20.07 -28.15
N ASN A 51 9.57 19.14 -28.87
CA ASN A 51 9.47 17.72 -28.56
C ASN A 51 10.17 17.36 -27.24
N GLY A 52 11.24 18.08 -26.87
CA GLY A 52 11.85 18.00 -25.54
C GLY A 52 10.90 18.44 -24.44
N GLU A 53 10.34 19.65 -24.54
CA GLU A 53 9.37 20.17 -23.56
C GLU A 53 8.13 19.27 -23.40
N ILE A 54 7.64 18.67 -24.50
CA ILE A 54 6.53 17.71 -24.48
C ILE A 54 6.93 16.40 -23.78
N LEU A 55 8.14 15.89 -24.00
CA LEU A 55 8.68 14.71 -23.32
C LEU A 55 8.88 14.96 -21.81
N ASP A 56 9.43 16.12 -21.45
CA ASP A 56 9.67 16.51 -20.06
C ASP A 56 8.34 16.60 -19.29
N MET A 57 7.34 17.33 -19.83
CA MET A 57 5.99 17.39 -19.23
C MET A 57 5.31 16.01 -19.18
N SER A 58 5.50 15.17 -20.19
CA SER A 58 4.95 13.79 -20.19
C SER A 58 5.57 12.92 -19.08
N THR A 59 6.85 13.16 -18.78
CA THR A 59 7.59 12.47 -17.71
C THR A 59 7.18 12.99 -16.34
N GLU A 60 6.99 14.31 -16.17
CA GLU A 60 6.42 14.89 -14.95
C GLU A 60 5.01 14.33 -14.66
N ILE A 61 4.13 14.27 -15.66
CA ILE A 61 2.78 13.71 -15.54
C ILE A 61 2.84 12.24 -15.15
N ALA A 62 3.64 11.41 -15.83
CA ALA A 62 3.78 9.99 -15.50
C ALA A 62 4.28 9.77 -14.05
N ASN A 63 5.18 10.62 -13.56
CA ASN A 63 5.68 10.56 -12.19
C ASN A 63 4.61 10.97 -11.16
N ILE A 64 3.85 12.03 -11.41
CA ILE A 64 2.74 12.45 -10.53
C ILE A 64 1.63 11.38 -10.54
N GLU A 65 1.32 10.77 -11.69
CA GLU A 65 0.37 9.66 -11.79
C GLU A 65 0.80 8.40 -11.05
N ILE A 66 2.11 8.20 -10.80
CA ILE A 66 2.61 7.14 -9.92
C ILE A 66 2.47 7.56 -8.45
N GLN A 67 2.91 8.78 -8.08
CA GLN A 67 2.80 9.29 -6.71
C GLN A 67 1.35 9.36 -6.20
N VAL A 68 0.40 9.68 -7.09
CA VAL A 68 -1.04 9.63 -6.83
C VAL A 68 -1.52 8.20 -6.56
N GLU A 69 -1.02 7.20 -7.30
CA GLU A 69 -1.36 5.78 -7.12
C GLU A 69 -0.80 5.25 -5.79
N ASP A 70 0.50 5.48 -5.54
CA ASP A 70 1.19 5.13 -4.29
C ASP A 70 0.50 5.77 -3.07
N THR A 71 0.12 7.05 -3.16
CA THR A 71 -0.54 7.77 -2.06
C THR A 71 -1.97 7.29 -1.84
N ASN A 72 -2.71 6.90 -2.88
CA ASN A 72 -4.02 6.25 -2.68
C ASN A 72 -3.86 4.90 -1.96
N ASN A 73 -2.86 4.10 -2.32
CA ASN A 73 -2.59 2.83 -1.65
C ASN A 73 -2.16 3.01 -0.19
N ALA A 74 -1.35 4.04 0.10
CA ALA A 74 -0.99 4.43 1.46
C ALA A 74 -2.20 4.90 2.29
N ILE A 75 -3.11 5.68 1.69
CA ILE A 75 -4.39 6.10 2.30
C ILE A 75 -5.25 4.89 2.64
N ILE A 76 -5.39 3.93 1.71
CA ILE A 76 -6.14 2.69 1.93
C ILE A 76 -5.52 1.89 3.09
N SER A 77 -4.20 1.66 3.08
CA SER A 77 -3.49 0.96 4.15
C SER A 77 -3.66 1.64 5.52
N THR A 78 -3.52 2.97 5.56
CA THR A 78 -3.69 3.78 6.78
C THR A 78 -5.13 3.71 7.31
N GLN A 79 -6.14 3.64 6.42
CA GLN A 79 -7.54 3.48 6.80
C GLN A 79 -7.87 2.09 7.34
N GLU A 80 -7.31 1.03 6.76
CA GLU A 80 -7.47 -0.34 7.28
C GLU A 80 -6.77 -0.49 8.64
N GLN A 81 -5.53 -0.01 8.79
CA GLN A 81 -4.84 0.01 10.10
C GLN A 81 -5.63 0.78 11.17
N LEU A 82 -6.14 1.98 10.85
CA LEU A 82 -7.00 2.76 11.75
C LEU A 82 -8.25 1.99 12.17
N SER A 83 -8.87 1.25 11.25
CA SER A 83 -10.05 0.43 11.52
C SER A 83 -9.73 -0.66 12.55
N ILE A 84 -8.64 -1.40 12.37
CA ILE A 84 -8.26 -2.49 13.30
C ILE A 84 -7.89 -1.92 14.68
N ILE A 85 -7.11 -0.84 14.73
CA ILE A 85 -6.69 -0.21 15.99
C ILE A 85 -7.88 0.42 16.74
N GLN A 86 -8.89 0.94 16.04
CA GLN A 86 -10.14 1.40 16.65
C GLN A 86 -10.98 0.26 17.25
N ASN A 87 -10.98 -0.93 16.62
CA ASN A 87 -11.61 -2.11 17.22
C ASN A 87 -10.84 -2.57 18.48
N ASP A 88 -9.51 -2.52 18.46
CA ASP A 88 -8.66 -2.86 19.61
C ASP A 88 -8.77 -1.83 20.76
N GLU A 89 -8.97 -0.54 20.46
CA GLU A 89 -9.29 0.50 21.45
C GLU A 89 -10.65 0.23 22.11
N ALA A 90 -11.68 -0.04 21.31
CA ALA A 90 -13.02 -0.34 21.81
C ALA A 90 -13.04 -1.60 22.69
N ARG A 91 -12.25 -2.62 22.33
CA ARG A 91 -12.04 -3.85 23.12
C ARG A 91 -11.37 -3.54 24.46
N GLN A 92 -10.19 -2.90 24.43
CA GLN A 92 -9.46 -2.47 25.63
C GLN A 92 -10.33 -1.60 26.56
N TYR A 93 -11.15 -0.71 25.99
CA TYR A 93 -12.05 0.15 26.75
C TYR A 93 -13.15 -0.66 27.48
N GLN A 94 -13.76 -1.68 26.85
CA GLN A 94 -14.73 -2.53 27.56
C GLN A 94 -14.05 -3.42 28.62
N GLU A 95 -12.84 -3.93 28.36
CA GLU A 95 -12.05 -4.69 29.33
C GLU A 95 -11.73 -3.83 30.57
N MET A 96 -11.17 -2.64 30.36
CA MET A 96 -10.83 -1.67 31.41
C MET A 96 -12.07 -1.22 32.20
N LYS A 97 -13.18 -0.92 31.51
CA LYS A 97 -14.47 -0.57 32.15
C LYS A 97 -14.98 -1.71 33.04
N SER A 98 -14.94 -2.95 32.54
CA SER A 98 -15.37 -4.14 33.30
C SER A 98 -14.48 -4.39 34.52
N ARG A 99 -13.18 -4.17 34.36
CA ARG A 99 -12.19 -4.25 35.44
C ARG A 99 -12.44 -3.21 36.53
N ILE A 100 -12.65 -1.94 36.15
CA ILE A 100 -12.98 -0.84 37.07
C ILE A 100 -14.30 -1.11 37.80
N GLN A 101 -15.33 -1.62 37.11
CA GLN A 101 -16.59 -2.01 37.74
C GLN A 101 -16.37 -3.09 38.81
N TYR A 102 -15.64 -4.16 38.48
CA TYR A 102 -15.31 -5.21 39.45
C TYR A 102 -14.53 -4.68 40.65
N MET A 103 -13.54 -3.80 40.44
CA MET A 103 -12.77 -3.16 41.51
C MET A 103 -13.64 -2.31 42.45
N TYR A 104 -14.62 -1.58 41.91
CA TYR A 104 -15.56 -0.77 42.68
C TYR A 104 -16.56 -1.63 43.47
N GLU A 105 -17.10 -2.69 42.85
CA GLU A 105 -18.12 -3.56 43.46
C GLU A 105 -17.54 -4.56 44.48
N ASN A 106 -16.31 -5.05 44.27
CA ASN A 106 -15.74 -6.17 45.03
C ASN A 106 -14.30 -5.93 45.54
N GLY A 107 -13.53 -5.08 44.85
CA GLY A 107 -12.06 -5.11 44.90
C GLY A 107 -11.44 -4.77 46.25
N ASN A 108 -11.61 -3.54 46.73
CA ASN A 108 -10.81 -3.03 47.85
C ASN A 108 -11.04 -3.79 49.17
N THR A 109 -12.29 -4.18 49.46
CA THR A 109 -12.60 -4.98 50.65
C THR A 109 -12.02 -6.38 50.54
N SER A 110 -12.24 -7.06 49.40
CA SER A 110 -11.80 -8.45 49.20
C SER A 110 -10.27 -8.59 49.23
N LEU A 111 -9.52 -7.67 48.61
CA LEU A 111 -8.06 -7.72 48.60
C LEU A 111 -7.45 -7.43 49.98
N LEU A 112 -8.04 -6.50 50.75
CA LEU A 112 -7.61 -6.23 52.13
C LEU A 112 -8.00 -7.37 53.08
N GLU A 113 -9.20 -7.95 52.93
CA GLU A 113 -9.63 -9.12 53.69
C GLU A 113 -8.74 -10.33 53.41
N MET A 114 -8.35 -10.58 52.15
CA MET A 114 -7.39 -11.62 51.78
C MET A 114 -6.04 -11.40 52.48
N LEU A 115 -5.49 -10.18 52.42
CA LEU A 115 -4.22 -9.84 53.05
C LEU A 115 -4.26 -10.03 54.58
N PHE A 116 -5.31 -9.57 55.26
CA PHE A 116 -5.48 -9.70 56.70
C PHE A 116 -5.97 -11.09 57.18
N SER A 117 -6.44 -11.95 56.27
CA SER A 117 -6.83 -13.35 56.58
C SER A 117 -5.68 -14.36 56.47
N SER A 118 -4.49 -13.90 56.06
CA SER A 118 -3.28 -14.73 55.98
C SER A 118 -2.86 -15.26 57.36
N LYS A 119 -2.51 -16.55 57.43
CA LYS A 119 -2.28 -17.27 58.71
C LYS A 119 -0.83 -17.23 59.18
N ASN A 120 0.09 -16.82 58.30
CA ASN A 120 1.52 -16.76 58.55
C ASN A 120 2.18 -15.75 57.59
N ILE A 121 3.44 -15.41 57.85
CA ILE A 121 4.15 -14.36 57.12
C ILE A 121 4.39 -14.72 55.64
N SER A 122 4.47 -16.01 55.28
CA SER A 122 4.64 -16.44 53.88
C SER A 122 3.34 -16.31 53.09
N GLU A 123 2.20 -16.65 53.69
CA GLU A 123 0.88 -16.35 53.11
C GLU A 123 0.68 -14.83 52.94
N PHE A 124 1.05 -14.02 53.94
CA PHE A 124 0.96 -12.57 53.88
C PHE A 124 1.77 -11.97 52.71
N LEU A 125 3.03 -12.40 52.56
CA LEU A 125 3.90 -11.94 51.48
C LEU A 125 3.37 -12.37 50.10
N ASN A 126 2.98 -13.64 49.93
CA ASN A 126 2.38 -14.11 48.68
C ASN A 126 1.10 -13.33 48.31
N SER A 127 0.28 -12.94 49.29
CA SER A 127 -0.90 -12.08 49.06
C SER A 127 -0.52 -10.65 48.71
N ALA A 128 0.54 -10.09 49.29
CA ALA A 128 1.05 -8.76 48.94
C ALA A 128 1.62 -8.73 47.51
N ASP A 129 2.48 -9.68 47.15
CA ASP A 129 3.08 -9.82 45.82
C ASP A 129 2.00 -10.00 44.74
N PHE A 130 0.92 -10.73 45.03
CA PHE A 130 -0.23 -10.91 44.15
C PHE A 130 -1.05 -9.61 43.98
N ILE A 131 -1.24 -8.83 45.05
CA ILE A 131 -1.90 -7.51 44.98
C ILE A 131 -1.06 -6.51 44.18
N GLU A 132 0.27 -6.52 44.35
CA GLU A 132 1.18 -5.69 43.56
C GLU A 132 1.16 -6.10 42.07
N SER A 133 1.18 -7.40 41.78
CA SER A 133 1.08 -7.94 40.41
C SER A 133 -0.21 -7.49 39.72
N ILE A 134 -1.34 -7.55 40.42
CA ILE A 134 -2.64 -7.06 39.93
C ILE A 134 -2.60 -5.55 39.67
N SER A 135 -2.11 -4.76 40.64
CA SER A 135 -2.02 -3.29 40.53
C SER A 135 -1.10 -2.84 39.38
N SER A 136 -0.07 -3.64 39.09
CA SER A 136 0.86 -3.43 37.99
C SER A 136 0.22 -3.74 36.64
N TYR A 137 -0.48 -4.87 36.52
CA TYR A 137 -1.25 -5.25 35.33
C TYR A 137 -2.36 -4.23 35.00
N ASP A 138 -3.13 -3.79 35.99
CA ASP A 138 -4.18 -2.78 35.80
C ASP A 138 -3.61 -1.43 35.33
N ARG A 139 -2.41 -1.07 35.79
CA ARG A 139 -1.67 0.12 35.34
C ARG A 139 -1.13 -0.05 33.93
N GLU A 140 -0.56 -1.20 33.61
CA GLU A 140 -0.02 -1.53 32.28
C GLU A 140 -1.12 -1.42 31.22
N LYS A 141 -2.28 -2.06 31.45
CA LYS A 141 -3.43 -2.00 30.54
C LYS A 141 -4.04 -0.60 30.40
N LEU A 142 -3.93 0.25 31.42
CA LEU A 142 -4.33 1.67 31.29
C LEU A 142 -3.34 2.48 30.42
N VAL A 143 -2.04 2.18 30.48
CA VAL A 143 -1.02 2.82 29.65
C VAL A 143 -1.09 2.32 28.19
N GLU A 144 -1.40 1.04 27.98
CA GLU A 144 -1.66 0.44 26.66
C GLU A 144 -2.83 1.15 25.96
N LEU A 145 -3.97 1.29 26.65
CA LEU A 145 -5.15 2.01 26.14
C LEU A 145 -4.83 3.48 25.85
N GLN A 146 -4.20 4.19 26.78
CA GLN A 146 -3.78 5.59 26.58
C GLN A 146 -2.87 5.77 25.36
N THR A 147 -1.95 4.82 25.13
CA THR A 147 -1.05 4.87 23.98
C THR A 147 -1.79 4.50 22.69
N THR A 148 -2.75 3.58 22.73
CA THR A 148 -3.63 3.23 21.61
C THR A 148 -4.41 4.47 21.13
N CYS A 149 -5.05 5.20 22.05
CA CYS A 149 -5.73 6.46 21.72
C CYS A 149 -4.77 7.48 21.07
N SER A 150 -3.54 7.60 21.58
CA SER A 150 -2.52 8.51 21.02
C SER A 150 -1.94 8.03 19.68
N THR A 151 -2.04 6.75 19.32
CA THR A 151 -1.66 6.28 17.98
C THR A 151 -2.79 6.51 16.98
N ILE A 152 -4.05 6.32 17.39
CA ILE A 152 -5.23 6.68 16.58
C ILE A 152 -5.20 8.17 16.21
N GLU A 153 -4.91 9.06 17.17
CA GLU A 153 -4.77 10.51 16.94
C GLU A 153 -3.72 10.81 15.86
N LYS A 154 -2.50 10.26 16.00
CA LYS A 154 -1.40 10.44 15.03
C LYS A 154 -1.71 9.87 13.64
N GLN A 155 -2.39 8.72 13.58
CA GLN A 155 -2.80 8.14 12.30
C GLN A 155 -3.94 8.92 11.65
N GLN A 156 -4.86 9.52 12.42
CA GLN A 156 -5.90 10.41 11.90
C GLN A 156 -5.29 11.70 11.33
N ASP A 157 -4.32 12.30 12.03
CA ASP A 157 -3.54 13.42 11.53
C ASP A 157 -2.79 13.04 10.24
N ASN A 158 -2.06 11.92 10.23
CA ASN A 158 -1.29 11.51 9.06
C ASN A 158 -2.19 11.11 7.87
N LEU A 159 -3.35 10.50 8.10
CA LEU A 159 -4.36 10.26 7.06
C LEU A 159 -4.90 11.58 6.48
N SER A 160 -5.01 12.63 7.29
CA SER A 160 -5.40 13.97 6.85
C SER A 160 -4.29 14.61 6.00
N GLU A 161 -3.01 14.48 6.41
CA GLU A 161 -1.85 14.92 5.63
C GLU A 161 -1.75 14.20 4.28
N GLN A 162 -1.90 12.87 4.26
CA GLN A 162 -1.92 12.08 3.03
C GLN A 162 -3.03 12.52 2.08
N LYS A 163 -4.24 12.78 2.59
CA LYS A 163 -5.38 13.27 1.79
C LYS A 163 -5.16 14.68 1.24
N ALA A 164 -4.63 15.59 2.05
CA ALA A 164 -4.28 16.94 1.58
C ALA A 164 -3.15 16.90 0.52
N SER A 165 -2.19 15.99 0.66
CA SER A 165 -1.14 15.72 -0.33
C SER A 165 -1.74 15.19 -1.64
N LEU A 166 -2.65 14.22 -1.56
CA LEU A 166 -3.36 13.66 -2.72
C LEU A 166 -4.16 14.73 -3.47
N GLU A 167 -4.93 15.57 -2.77
CA GLU A 167 -5.68 16.68 -3.38
C GLU A 167 -4.74 17.69 -4.08
N ALA A 168 -3.59 18.00 -3.47
CA ALA A 168 -2.58 18.86 -4.08
C ALA A 168 -1.97 18.24 -5.35
N MET A 169 -1.59 16.96 -5.31
CA MET A 169 -1.05 16.24 -6.47
C MET A 169 -2.07 16.09 -7.60
N GLN A 170 -3.35 15.87 -7.29
CA GLN A 170 -4.42 15.85 -8.30
C GLN A 170 -4.61 17.22 -8.96
N SER A 171 -4.52 18.30 -8.19
CA SER A 171 -4.57 19.68 -8.72
C SER A 171 -3.35 20.03 -9.59
N GLU A 172 -2.15 19.58 -9.21
CA GLU A 172 -0.96 19.73 -10.05
C GLU A 172 -1.06 18.89 -11.32
N LEU A 173 -1.48 17.62 -11.22
CA LEU A 173 -1.68 16.72 -12.35
C LEU A 173 -2.62 17.33 -13.41
N GLN A 174 -3.79 17.83 -12.99
CA GLN A 174 -4.73 18.52 -13.87
C GLN A 174 -4.07 19.75 -14.53
N THR A 175 -3.34 20.55 -13.76
CA THR A 175 -2.64 21.74 -14.27
C THR A 175 -1.57 21.38 -15.31
N LYS A 176 -0.81 20.30 -15.09
CA LYS A 176 0.22 19.78 -16.00
C LYS A 176 -0.41 19.20 -17.27
N GLN A 177 -1.47 18.40 -17.15
CA GLN A 177 -2.23 17.87 -18.28
C GLN A 177 -2.84 19.00 -19.14
N ASP A 178 -3.43 20.04 -18.53
CA ASP A 178 -3.95 21.20 -19.26
C ASP A 178 -2.84 22.03 -19.94
N SER A 179 -1.67 22.16 -19.32
CA SER A 179 -0.50 22.80 -19.93
C SER A 179 0.01 22.01 -21.14
N LEU A 180 0.10 20.69 -21.02
CA LEU A 180 0.51 19.79 -22.09
C LEU A 180 -0.49 19.80 -23.27
N ASN A 181 -1.79 19.75 -22.97
CA ASN A 181 -2.88 19.87 -23.95
C ASN A 181 -2.75 21.19 -24.74
N GLN A 182 -2.52 22.32 -24.05
CA GLN A 182 -2.33 23.63 -24.67
C GLN A 182 -1.05 23.68 -25.52
N LYS A 183 0.07 23.10 -25.04
CA LYS A 183 1.32 23.02 -25.79
C LYS A 183 1.15 22.20 -27.08
N ALA A 184 0.64 20.98 -26.97
CA ALA A 184 0.42 20.08 -28.12
C ALA A 184 -0.52 20.70 -29.16
N ALA A 185 -1.60 21.36 -28.74
CA ALA A 185 -2.50 22.09 -29.63
C ALA A 185 -1.80 23.26 -30.33
N ALA A 186 -0.99 24.05 -29.61
CA ALA A 186 -0.23 25.16 -30.18
C ALA A 186 0.87 24.70 -31.16
N THR A 187 1.39 23.47 -31.02
CA THR A 187 2.43 22.89 -31.87
C THR A 187 1.89 21.94 -32.95
N SER A 188 0.57 21.74 -33.01
CA SER A 188 -0.11 20.77 -33.89
C SER A 188 0.35 19.31 -33.71
N THR A 189 0.77 18.94 -32.49
CA THR A 189 1.13 17.57 -32.11
C THR A 189 -0.13 16.75 -31.83
N ASP A 190 -0.18 15.49 -32.26
CA ASP A 190 -1.29 14.58 -31.92
C ASP A 190 -1.25 14.20 -30.44
N ILE A 191 -2.20 14.73 -29.67
CA ILE A 191 -2.34 14.48 -28.24
C ILE A 191 -2.57 12.99 -27.90
N ASN A 192 -3.13 12.19 -28.82
CA ASN A 192 -3.32 10.76 -28.59
C ASN A 192 -1.98 10.01 -28.58
N ALA A 193 -1.04 10.42 -29.44
CA ALA A 193 0.31 9.88 -29.45
C ALA A 193 1.09 10.27 -28.18
N VAL A 194 0.90 11.50 -27.69
CA VAL A 194 1.49 11.97 -26.42
C VAL A 194 0.92 11.20 -25.23
N ASN A 195 -0.39 11.01 -25.16
CA ASN A 195 -1.03 10.22 -24.08
C ASN A 195 -0.58 8.74 -24.10
N ALA A 196 -0.41 8.16 -25.29
CA ALA A 196 0.18 6.82 -25.42
C ALA A 196 1.65 6.79 -24.96
N GLN A 197 2.41 7.86 -25.16
CA GLN A 197 3.78 8.01 -24.68
C GLN A 197 3.85 8.17 -23.16
N ILE A 198 2.94 8.93 -22.52
CA ILE A 198 2.80 8.99 -21.06
C ILE A 198 2.56 7.58 -20.49
N ALA A 199 1.60 6.83 -21.05
CA ALA A 199 1.31 5.46 -20.62
C ALA A 199 2.52 4.52 -20.77
N GLN A 200 3.33 4.67 -21.82
CA GLN A 200 4.58 3.92 -21.99
C GLN A 200 5.64 4.32 -20.95
N ILE A 201 5.81 5.61 -20.66
CA ILE A 201 6.73 6.12 -19.64
C ILE A 201 6.32 5.60 -18.25
N LYS A 202 5.04 5.72 -17.88
CA LYS A 202 4.52 5.19 -16.60
C LYS A 202 4.73 3.68 -16.50
N THR A 203 4.43 2.92 -17.56
CA THR A 203 4.64 1.46 -17.57
C THR A 203 6.11 1.09 -17.39
N ALA A 204 7.03 1.77 -18.09
CA ALA A 204 8.46 1.53 -17.97
C ALA A 204 8.99 1.91 -16.56
N GLN A 205 8.52 3.02 -15.99
CA GLN A 205 8.93 3.48 -14.66
C GLN A 205 8.43 2.56 -13.55
N LEU A 206 7.19 2.04 -13.66
CA LEU A 206 6.66 1.01 -12.76
C LEU A 206 7.47 -0.29 -12.83
N GLN A 207 7.82 -0.76 -14.03
CA GLN A 207 8.66 -1.94 -14.21
C GLN A 207 10.07 -1.74 -13.63
N GLU A 208 10.66 -0.55 -13.79
CA GLU A 208 11.96 -0.22 -13.20
C GLU A 208 11.90 -0.20 -11.67
N ASN A 209 10.83 0.35 -11.08
CA ASN A 209 10.62 0.40 -9.63
C ASN A 209 10.41 -1.01 -9.05
N GLN A 210 9.56 -1.83 -9.66
CA GLN A 210 9.37 -3.24 -9.28
C GLN A 210 10.68 -4.04 -9.36
N ALA A 211 11.51 -3.80 -10.38
CA ALA A 211 12.82 -4.44 -10.51
C ALA A 211 13.80 -3.99 -9.40
N LYS A 212 13.82 -2.71 -9.04
CA LYS A 212 14.61 -2.17 -7.91
C LYS A 212 14.18 -2.79 -6.59
N GLU A 213 12.88 -2.89 -6.32
CA GLU A 213 12.35 -3.54 -5.12
C GLU A 213 12.69 -5.02 -5.03
N ALA A 214 12.58 -5.76 -6.14
CA ALA A 214 12.92 -7.17 -6.19
C ALA A 214 14.41 -7.39 -5.89
N GLN A 215 15.29 -6.54 -6.44
CA GLN A 215 16.72 -6.52 -6.13
C GLN A 215 17.00 -6.14 -4.67
N ALA A 216 16.30 -5.15 -4.11
CA ALA A 216 16.43 -4.75 -2.72
C ALA A 216 16.00 -5.87 -1.75
N ARG A 217 14.89 -6.56 -2.04
CA ARG A 217 14.44 -7.75 -1.28
C ARG A 217 15.46 -8.89 -1.34
N ALA A 218 15.97 -9.23 -2.53
CA ALA A 218 17.00 -10.26 -2.69
C ALA A 218 18.33 -9.90 -1.98
N ALA A 219 18.71 -8.61 -1.96
CA ALA A 219 19.89 -8.13 -1.24
C ALA A 219 19.68 -8.13 0.29
N ALA A 220 18.50 -7.77 0.78
CA ALA A 220 18.16 -7.86 2.21
C ALA A 220 18.18 -9.32 2.70
N GLN A 221 17.63 -10.25 1.91
CA GLN A 221 17.61 -11.67 2.22
C GLN A 221 19.01 -12.29 2.23
N SER A 222 19.84 -12.03 1.21
CA SER A 222 21.22 -12.56 1.17
C SER A 222 22.13 -12.00 2.26
N ASN A 223 21.96 -10.72 2.67
CA ASN A 223 22.68 -10.16 3.81
C ASN A 223 22.28 -10.81 5.15
N LYS A 224 20.99 -11.11 5.37
CA LYS A 224 20.54 -11.84 6.58
C LYS A 224 21.17 -13.25 6.63
N THR A 225 21.13 -14.02 5.55
CA THR A 225 21.72 -15.38 5.49
C THR A 225 23.25 -15.38 5.65
N ALA A 226 23.96 -14.33 5.20
CA ALA A 226 25.39 -14.16 5.46
C ALA A 226 25.70 -13.96 6.96
N GLN A 227 24.79 -13.31 7.70
CA GLN A 227 24.95 -13.03 9.13
C GLN A 227 24.67 -14.28 10.01
N GLU A 228 23.72 -15.12 9.58
CA GLU A 228 23.43 -16.43 10.20
C GLU A 228 24.57 -17.44 9.96
N THR A 229 25.08 -17.52 8.74
CA THR A 229 26.20 -18.43 8.41
C THR A 229 27.51 -18.02 9.09
N ALA A 230 27.77 -16.71 9.25
CA ALA A 230 28.89 -16.21 10.05
C ALA A 230 28.81 -16.61 11.54
N SER A 231 27.61 -16.80 12.07
CA SER A 231 27.38 -17.19 13.48
C SER A 231 27.61 -18.69 13.74
N THR A 232 27.77 -19.50 12.68
CA THR A 232 27.80 -20.98 12.77
C THR A 232 29.20 -21.57 12.54
N GLN A 233 30.20 -20.78 12.13
CA GLN A 233 31.60 -21.24 11.97
C GLN A 233 32.42 -21.05 13.26
N GLY A 234 31.98 -21.68 14.36
CA GLY A 234 32.51 -21.46 15.72
C GLY A 234 32.98 -22.69 16.50
N ALA A 235 32.89 -23.91 15.97
CA ALA A 235 33.33 -25.14 16.66
C ALA A 235 33.80 -26.25 15.69
N PRO A 236 34.89 -26.98 15.99
CA PRO A 236 35.36 -28.13 15.19
C PRO A 236 34.66 -29.45 15.55
N ALA A 237 34.72 -30.42 14.64
CA ALA A 237 33.86 -31.61 14.61
C ALA A 237 34.36 -32.86 15.36
N GLN A 238 33.42 -33.72 15.78
CA GLN A 238 33.46 -35.20 15.77
C GLN A 238 32.01 -35.76 15.90
N GLU A 239 31.59 -36.95 15.41
CA GLU A 239 32.06 -37.81 14.31
C GLU A 239 31.05 -38.98 14.07
N THR A 240 30.51 -39.15 12.84
CA THR A 240 29.67 -40.31 12.36
C THR A 240 28.31 -40.56 13.11
N VAL A 241 27.30 -41.30 12.60
CA VAL A 241 27.18 -42.43 11.64
C VAL A 241 25.91 -42.34 10.74
N SER A 242 26.01 -42.90 9.52
CA SER A 242 25.03 -43.49 8.57
C SER A 242 23.57 -43.79 9.03
N GLN A 243 22.52 -43.94 8.19
CA GLN A 243 22.36 -43.95 6.70
C GLN A 243 20.85 -43.92 6.26
N GLN A 244 20.61 -43.89 4.93
CA GLN A 244 19.41 -44.36 4.18
C GLN A 244 18.09 -43.55 4.15
N THR A 245 17.84 -42.92 3.00
CA THR A 245 16.55 -42.95 2.25
C THR A 245 16.29 -44.38 1.69
N PRO A 246 15.06 -44.78 1.31
CA PRO A 246 14.19 -44.14 0.29
C PRO A 246 12.72 -43.92 0.79
N GLU A 247 11.66 -43.70 0.01
CA GLU A 247 11.38 -43.76 -1.46
C GLU A 247 10.21 -42.81 -1.85
N GLU A 248 9.97 -42.64 -3.16
CA GLU A 248 8.74 -42.10 -3.79
C GLU A 248 7.77 -43.29 -4.15
N PRO A 249 6.59 -43.19 -4.83
CA PRO A 249 6.04 -42.07 -5.63
C PRO A 249 4.51 -41.78 -5.55
N ALA A 250 4.08 -40.85 -6.41
CA ALA A 250 2.84 -40.84 -7.22
C ALA A 250 1.51 -40.24 -6.69
N ALA A 251 0.99 -39.28 -7.48
CA ALA A 251 -0.43 -38.93 -7.60
C ALA A 251 -1.12 -39.79 -8.69
N PRO A 252 -2.47 -39.75 -8.82
CA PRO A 252 -3.05 -38.98 -9.92
C PRO A 252 -4.41 -38.31 -9.63
N ALA A 253 -4.93 -37.58 -10.62
CA ALA A 253 -6.30 -37.02 -10.72
C ALA A 253 -6.88 -37.37 -12.12
N PRO A 254 -8.03 -36.84 -12.60
CA PRO A 254 -9.22 -36.22 -11.96
C PRO A 254 -10.57 -36.89 -12.38
N GLU A 255 -11.75 -36.45 -11.90
CA GLU A 255 -13.05 -36.72 -12.57
C GLU A 255 -14.21 -35.77 -12.16
N VAL A 256 -15.21 -35.60 -13.04
CA VAL A 256 -16.47 -34.77 -12.97
C VAL A 256 -17.47 -35.33 -14.02
N PRO A 257 -18.82 -35.08 -14.01
CA PRO A 257 -19.60 -33.91 -13.54
C PRO A 257 -20.73 -34.34 -12.53
N SER A 258 -21.97 -33.81 -12.38
CA SER A 258 -22.88 -32.92 -13.16
C SER A 258 -23.96 -32.19 -12.31
N GLU A 259 -25.01 -31.66 -12.96
CA GLU A 259 -25.94 -30.61 -12.48
C GLU A 259 -27.28 -31.09 -11.87
N GLU A 260 -27.88 -30.30 -10.96
CA GLU A 260 -29.13 -29.54 -11.18
C GLU A 260 -29.43 -28.55 -10.00
N ALA A 261 -30.41 -27.65 -10.15
CA ALA A 261 -30.72 -26.49 -9.26
C ALA A 261 -32.24 -26.44 -8.90
N PRO A 262 -32.87 -25.37 -8.35
CA PRO A 262 -32.38 -24.08 -7.78
C PRO A 262 -33.07 -23.63 -6.45
N SER A 263 -32.64 -22.50 -5.83
CA SER A 263 -33.54 -21.35 -5.47
C SER A 263 -32.88 -20.18 -4.68
N ASP A 264 -33.16 -18.97 -5.17
CA ASP A 264 -33.19 -17.61 -4.57
C ASP A 264 -32.25 -17.07 -3.44
N SER A 265 -31.56 -16.00 -3.83
CA SER A 265 -31.56 -14.67 -3.17
C SER A 265 -30.88 -14.45 -1.81
N SER A 266 -29.61 -14.01 -1.87
CA SER A 266 -29.29 -12.62 -1.51
C SER A 266 -28.05 -12.16 -2.31
N GLY A 267 -27.87 -10.84 -2.49
CA GLY A 267 -26.92 -10.30 -3.47
C GLY A 267 -25.46 -10.36 -3.02
N ASN A 268 -24.71 -11.35 -3.50
CA ASN A 268 -23.24 -11.32 -3.47
C ASN A 268 -22.71 -10.58 -4.71
N SER A 269 -21.70 -9.72 -4.54
CA SER A 269 -20.99 -9.13 -5.67
C SER A 269 -20.00 -10.13 -6.26
N ASP A 270 -20.02 -10.25 -7.59
CA ASP A 270 -19.16 -11.18 -8.34
C ASP A 270 -17.71 -10.65 -8.37
N TYR A 271 -16.91 -11.05 -7.37
CA TYR A 271 -15.54 -10.58 -7.21
C TYR A 271 -14.59 -11.32 -8.15
N THR A 272 -14.24 -10.68 -9.27
CA THR A 272 -13.15 -11.14 -10.15
C THR A 272 -11.80 -10.92 -9.47
N GLY A 273 -11.41 -11.86 -8.61
CA GLY A 273 -10.13 -11.84 -7.89
C GLY A 273 -8.94 -11.86 -8.84
N SER A 274 -7.89 -11.12 -8.49
CA SER A 274 -6.57 -11.22 -9.07
C SER A 274 -5.64 -11.80 -8.02
N ASP A 275 -5.07 -12.98 -8.24
CA ASP A 275 -4.16 -13.69 -7.32
C ASP A 275 -2.76 -13.03 -7.21
N ASP A 276 -2.74 -11.69 -7.27
CA ASP A 276 -1.58 -10.85 -7.04
C ASP A 276 -1.24 -10.87 -5.53
N PRO A 277 0.02 -11.12 -5.13
CA PRO A 277 0.40 -11.08 -3.74
C PRO A 277 0.26 -9.67 -3.14
N LEU A 278 -0.11 -9.62 -1.86
CA LEU A 278 -0.09 -8.41 -1.05
C LEU A 278 1.36 -7.88 -0.99
N THR A 279 1.56 -6.59 -1.27
CA THR A 279 2.90 -5.96 -1.24
C THR A 279 2.86 -4.72 -0.35
N PRO A 280 3.99 -4.27 0.24
CA PRO A 280 4.00 -3.07 1.10
C PRO A 280 3.45 -1.78 0.43
N GLY A 281 3.43 -1.71 -0.91
CA GLY A 281 2.82 -0.64 -1.69
C GLY A 281 1.34 -0.85 -2.09
N LYS A 282 0.72 -1.97 -1.70
CA LYS A 282 -0.71 -2.28 -1.86
C LYS A 282 -1.33 -2.54 -0.49
N GLY A 283 -2.19 -1.63 -0.01
CA GLY A 283 -2.83 -1.78 1.31
C GLY A 283 -3.82 -2.95 1.42
N VAL A 284 -4.37 -3.42 0.29
CA VAL A 284 -5.38 -4.48 0.20
C VAL A 284 -5.17 -5.31 -1.08
N VAL A 285 -5.39 -6.63 -1.00
CA VAL A 285 -5.64 -7.50 -2.18
C VAL A 285 -6.84 -8.43 -1.91
N TYR A 286 -7.22 -9.23 -2.92
CA TYR A 286 -8.20 -10.31 -2.80
C TYR A 286 -7.55 -11.62 -3.23
N PHE A 287 -7.50 -12.61 -2.34
CA PHE A 287 -6.79 -13.86 -2.54
C PHE A 287 -7.58 -15.04 -1.95
N ASN A 288 -7.61 -16.18 -2.64
CA ASN A 288 -8.35 -17.39 -2.23
C ASN A 288 -9.83 -17.17 -1.81
N GLY A 289 -10.47 -16.09 -2.26
CA GLY A 289 -11.86 -15.72 -1.92
C GLY A 289 -12.03 -14.79 -0.73
N HIS A 290 -10.94 -14.34 -0.09
CA HIS A 290 -10.95 -13.42 1.06
C HIS A 290 -10.26 -12.08 0.72
N ARG A 291 -10.57 -11.00 1.44
CA ARG A 291 -9.81 -9.76 1.41
C ARG A 291 -8.58 -9.91 2.32
N GLU A 292 -7.40 -9.59 1.82
CA GLU A 292 -6.19 -9.51 2.64
C GLU A 292 -5.78 -8.06 2.89
N THR A 293 -5.39 -7.74 4.13
CA THR A 293 -4.83 -6.44 4.52
C THR A 293 -3.60 -6.62 5.41
N TYR A 294 -2.89 -5.54 5.75
CA TYR A 294 -1.78 -5.57 6.72
C TYR A 294 -2.17 -5.07 8.10
N TYR A 295 -1.77 -5.81 9.13
CA TYR A 295 -1.73 -5.33 10.51
C TYR A 295 -0.28 -5.15 10.98
N SER A 296 0.19 -3.91 10.98
CA SER A 296 1.57 -3.60 11.35
C SER A 296 1.74 -3.50 12.87
N GLU A 297 2.78 -4.15 13.42
CA GLU A 297 3.08 -4.04 14.85
C GLU A 297 3.62 -2.64 15.24
N ASN A 298 4.13 -1.86 14.29
CA ASN A 298 4.66 -0.51 14.53
C ASN A 298 3.58 0.50 14.94
N VAL A 299 2.32 0.22 14.62
CA VAL A 299 1.17 1.08 14.92
C VAL A 299 0.35 0.59 16.13
N LEU A 300 0.90 -0.36 16.90
CA LEU A 300 0.37 -0.78 18.20
C LEU A 300 1.35 -0.50 19.35
N PRO A 301 0.85 -0.15 20.55
CA PRO A 301 1.64 -0.20 21.78
C PRO A 301 1.66 -1.60 22.40
N GLY A 302 2.77 -1.95 23.05
CA GLY A 302 2.92 -3.18 23.84
C GLY A 302 3.37 -4.39 23.01
N THR A 303 3.37 -5.57 23.63
CA THR A 303 3.83 -6.82 23.00
C THR A 303 2.77 -7.50 22.13
N GLY A 304 1.59 -6.90 21.99
CA GLY A 304 0.43 -7.49 21.31
C GLY A 304 0.00 -8.84 21.89
N LEU A 305 -0.59 -9.68 21.03
CA LEU A 305 -1.03 -11.03 21.38
C LEU A 305 0.14 -11.94 21.75
N ASN A 306 -0.13 -12.86 22.69
CA ASN A 306 0.82 -13.89 23.13
C ASN A 306 0.99 -14.98 22.06
N ILE A 307 1.81 -14.69 21.05
CA ILE A 307 2.18 -15.58 19.95
C ILE A 307 3.42 -16.39 20.37
N PRO A 308 3.34 -17.73 20.50
CA PRO A 308 4.50 -18.56 20.84
C PRO A 308 5.61 -18.42 19.81
N GLY A 309 6.81 -18.03 20.25
CA GLY A 309 7.97 -17.85 19.37
C GLY A 309 7.87 -16.68 18.39
N ARG A 310 7.04 -15.65 18.70
CA ARG A 310 6.90 -14.42 17.90
C ARG A 310 8.26 -13.86 17.47
N HIS A 311 8.48 -13.77 16.17
CA HIS A 311 9.67 -13.12 15.60
C HIS A 311 9.35 -12.43 14.27
N VAL A 312 10.20 -11.47 13.89
CA VAL A 312 10.16 -10.82 12.58
C VAL A 312 10.99 -11.64 11.60
N ALA A 313 10.37 -12.06 10.50
CA ALA A 313 11.02 -12.92 9.51
C ALA A 313 12.01 -12.17 8.58
N ALA A 314 12.64 -12.91 7.66
CA ALA A 314 13.53 -12.32 6.66
C ALA A 314 12.78 -11.33 5.75
N ASP A 315 11.55 -11.68 5.38
CA ASP A 315 10.59 -10.90 4.60
C ASP A 315 9.83 -9.82 5.41
N GLY A 316 9.97 -9.82 6.75
CA GLY A 316 9.33 -8.90 7.71
C GLY A 316 7.86 -9.17 8.06
N THR A 317 7.32 -10.32 7.65
CA THR A 317 6.11 -10.89 8.29
C THR A 317 6.40 -11.26 9.75
N ILE A 318 5.40 -11.17 10.61
CA ILE A 318 5.46 -11.69 11.98
C ILE A 318 5.13 -13.18 11.95
N ARG A 319 5.98 -14.01 12.55
CA ARG A 319 5.86 -15.47 12.52
C ARG A 319 5.94 -16.11 13.90
N ASP A 320 5.32 -17.28 14.02
CA ASP A 320 5.32 -18.10 15.23
C ASP A 320 6.53 -19.07 15.30
N ALA A 321 6.60 -19.87 16.38
CA ALA A 321 7.65 -20.87 16.59
C ALA A 321 7.72 -21.97 15.51
N ASP A 322 6.61 -22.21 14.80
CA ASP A 322 6.51 -23.19 13.71
C ASP A 322 6.78 -22.54 12.33
N ASN A 323 7.10 -21.24 12.30
CA ASN A 323 7.35 -20.40 11.12
C ASN A 323 6.11 -20.11 10.23
N TYR A 324 4.89 -20.26 10.76
CA TYR A 324 3.67 -19.75 10.10
C TYR A 324 3.55 -18.24 10.25
N ILE A 325 2.95 -17.60 9.25
CA ILE A 325 2.61 -16.16 9.28
C ILE A 325 1.49 -15.94 10.31
N CYS A 326 1.63 -14.95 11.19
CA CYS A 326 0.60 -14.61 12.16
C CYS A 326 -0.52 -13.81 11.48
N VAL A 327 -1.78 -14.22 11.64
CA VAL A 327 -2.93 -13.53 11.03
C VAL A 327 -4.10 -13.36 11.99
N ALA A 328 -4.94 -12.35 11.73
CA ALA A 328 -6.30 -12.26 12.26
C ALA A 328 -7.30 -12.80 11.22
N SER A 329 -8.30 -13.56 11.65
CA SER A 329 -9.54 -13.74 10.89
C SER A 329 -10.72 -14.00 11.83
N SER A 330 -11.85 -13.36 11.56
CA SER A 330 -13.11 -13.57 12.27
C SER A 330 -13.96 -14.70 11.67
N ASP A 331 -13.56 -15.25 10.53
CA ASP A 331 -14.25 -16.36 9.85
C ASP A 331 -13.70 -17.74 10.26
N TYR A 332 -12.54 -17.78 10.93
CA TYR A 332 -11.80 -18.99 11.30
C TYR A 332 -11.52 -19.07 12.80
N GLU A 333 -11.37 -20.29 13.33
CA GLU A 333 -11.03 -20.49 14.75
C GLU A 333 -9.55 -20.19 15.03
N LYS A 334 -9.24 -19.71 16.25
CA LYS A 334 -7.86 -19.46 16.66
C LYS A 334 -7.06 -20.77 16.69
N GLY A 335 -5.96 -20.82 15.96
CA GLY A 335 -5.14 -22.00 15.70
C GLY A 335 -5.36 -22.65 14.32
N THR A 336 -6.39 -22.26 13.57
CA THR A 336 -6.57 -22.70 12.17
C THR A 336 -5.40 -22.23 11.31
N ILE A 337 -4.90 -23.12 10.42
CA ILE A 337 -3.93 -22.78 9.38
C ILE A 337 -4.71 -22.38 8.12
N VAL A 338 -4.31 -21.26 7.51
CA VAL A 338 -4.93 -20.68 6.30
C VAL A 338 -3.86 -20.39 5.27
N GLU A 339 -4.20 -20.49 3.98
CA GLU A 339 -3.29 -20.09 2.90
C GLU A 339 -3.53 -18.60 2.58
N THR A 340 -2.47 -17.80 2.66
CA THR A 340 -2.47 -16.37 2.31
C THR A 340 -1.59 -16.11 1.08
N SER A 341 -1.71 -14.95 0.47
CA SER A 341 -0.92 -14.57 -0.71
C SER A 341 0.59 -14.43 -0.44
N LEU A 342 0.98 -14.40 0.85
CA LEU A 342 2.37 -14.42 1.33
C LEU A 342 2.83 -15.80 1.83
N GLY A 343 1.95 -16.81 1.81
CA GLY A 343 2.23 -18.19 2.25
C GLY A 343 1.29 -18.66 3.37
N MET A 344 1.65 -19.76 4.03
CA MET A 344 0.81 -20.36 5.07
C MET A 344 0.82 -19.52 6.36
N GLY A 345 -0.37 -19.07 6.76
CA GLY A 345 -0.61 -18.37 8.02
C GLY A 345 -1.31 -19.23 9.06
N LYS A 346 -1.30 -18.78 10.32
CA LYS A 346 -2.01 -19.39 11.45
C LYS A 346 -2.77 -18.31 12.21
N VAL A 347 -4.05 -18.55 12.45
CA VAL A 347 -4.98 -17.57 13.03
C VAL A 347 -4.70 -17.40 14.52
N TYR A 348 -4.20 -16.22 14.91
CA TYR A 348 -3.99 -15.83 16.30
C TYR A 348 -5.05 -14.84 16.79
N ASP A 349 -5.76 -14.17 15.88
CA ASP A 349 -6.80 -13.21 16.25
C ASP A 349 -8.12 -13.29 15.47
N SER A 350 -9.13 -12.63 16.02
CA SER A 350 -10.51 -12.55 15.52
C SER A 350 -11.09 -11.14 15.71
N GLY A 351 -10.26 -10.10 15.56
CA GLY A 351 -10.63 -8.68 15.66
C GLY A 351 -10.93 -7.99 14.32
N CYS A 352 -10.83 -8.70 13.20
CA CYS A 352 -11.03 -8.15 11.86
C CYS A 352 -12.50 -8.21 11.40
N ALA A 353 -12.81 -7.61 10.24
CA ALA A 353 -14.10 -7.81 9.58
C ALA A 353 -14.24 -9.24 9.01
N SER A 354 -15.47 -9.76 8.94
CA SER A 354 -15.76 -11.00 8.22
C SER A 354 -15.46 -10.86 6.72
N GLY A 355 -15.03 -11.94 6.08
CA GLY A 355 -14.46 -11.94 4.73
C GLY A 355 -13.01 -11.46 4.65
N THR A 356 -12.29 -11.37 5.78
CA THR A 356 -10.95 -10.77 5.87
C THR A 356 -9.91 -11.69 6.53
N ILE A 357 -8.67 -11.57 6.06
CA ILE A 357 -7.47 -12.05 6.74
C ILE A 357 -6.49 -10.87 6.86
N ASP A 358 -6.21 -10.39 8.09
CA ASP A 358 -5.21 -9.33 8.31
C ASP A 358 -3.86 -9.96 8.67
N ILE A 359 -2.84 -9.68 7.85
CA ILE A 359 -1.50 -10.28 7.95
C ILE A 359 -0.60 -9.43 8.82
N TYR A 360 0.02 -10.04 9.86
CA TYR A 360 0.85 -9.31 10.81
C TYR A 360 2.24 -9.02 10.23
N THR A 361 2.68 -7.76 10.26
CA THR A 361 3.96 -7.31 9.67
C THR A 361 4.72 -6.30 10.55
N ASN A 362 5.96 -5.99 10.17
CA ASN A 362 6.86 -5.10 10.92
C ASN A 362 7.19 -3.74 10.25
N TRP A 363 6.41 -3.33 9.24
CA TRP A 363 6.53 -2.02 8.56
C TRP A 363 5.35 -1.11 8.87
#